data_AF-A0A699IJV1-F1
#
_entry.id   AF-A0A699IJV1-F1
#
_cell.length_a   1.000
_cell.length_b   1.000
_cell.length_c   1.000
_cell.angle_alpha   90.00
_cell.angle_beta   90.00
_cell.angle_gamma   90.00
#
_symmetry.space_group_name_H-M   'P 1'
#
loop_
_entity.id
_entity.type
_entity.pdbx_description
1 polymer ?
#
loop_
_entity_poly.entity_id
_entity_poly.type
_entity_poly.pdbx_seq_one_letter_code
_entity_poly.pdbx_strand_id
1 'polypeptide(L)'
;MRALDKIAVLSSKTKLPNYTRFFFLQQVAEAKAFAKILSEKANNARDYIAKLHVMICKMEAMDDSLVDFVILDCLKEYKELENNKLKALSDLIAQIEEAVHLKEGRMDVMDLEIHY
;
A
#
# COMPACT_ATOMS: atom_id res chain seq x y z
N MET A 1 -0.62 -2.38 -27.66
CA MET A 1 -1.76 -3.31 -27.49
C MET A 1 -2.30 -3.10 -26.07
N ARG A 2 -3.45 -2.43 -25.93
CA ARG A 2 -4.05 -2.07 -24.64
C ARG A 2 -4.66 -3.31 -23.98
N ALA A 3 -4.84 -3.32 -22.66
CA ALA A 3 -5.44 -4.44 -21.93
C ALA A 3 -6.82 -4.84 -22.50
N LEU A 4 -7.58 -3.85 -22.99
CA LEU A 4 -8.85 -4.02 -23.68
C LEU A 4 -8.76 -4.85 -24.97
N ASP A 5 -7.66 -4.71 -25.73
CA ASP A 5 -7.47 -5.48 -26.98
C ASP A 5 -7.22 -6.96 -26.67
N LYS A 6 -6.49 -7.26 -25.58
CA LYS A 6 -6.29 -8.63 -25.09
C LYS A 6 -7.59 -9.25 -24.57
N ILE A 7 -8.41 -8.45 -23.88
CA ILE A 7 -9.73 -8.84 -23.37
C ILE A 7 -10.69 -9.23 -24.51
N ALA A 8 -10.75 -8.43 -25.58
CA ALA A 8 -11.64 -8.70 -26.74
C ALA A 8 -11.23 -9.96 -27.54
N VAL A 9 -9.93 -10.24 -27.61
CA VAL A 9 -9.42 -11.44 -28.29
C VAL A 9 -9.65 -12.71 -27.46
N LEU A 10 -9.63 -12.62 -26.12
CA LEU A 10 -9.89 -13.75 -25.23
C LEU A 10 -11.39 -14.08 -25.15
N SER A 11 -12.26 -13.07 -25.06
CA SER A 11 -13.72 -13.26 -24.95
C SER A 11 -14.35 -13.91 -26.19
N SER A 12 -13.77 -13.70 -27.37
CA SER A 12 -14.23 -14.30 -28.63
C SER A 12 -13.77 -15.75 -28.85
N LYS A 13 -12.84 -16.26 -28.03
CA LYS A 13 -12.16 -17.56 -28.27
C LYS A 13 -12.10 -18.52 -27.06
N THR A 14 -12.52 -18.12 -25.86
CA THR A 14 -12.30 -18.93 -24.65
C THR A 14 -13.58 -19.15 -23.82
N LYS A 15 -13.65 -20.30 -23.13
CA LYS A 15 -14.68 -20.58 -22.11
C LYS A 15 -14.58 -19.51 -21.01
N LEU A 16 -15.72 -19.08 -20.47
CA LEU A 16 -15.84 -18.06 -19.41
C LEU A 16 -14.83 -18.20 -18.25
N PRO A 17 -14.47 -19.41 -17.78
CA PRO A 17 -13.45 -19.58 -16.71
C PRO A 17 -12.07 -19.03 -17.09
N ASN A 18 -11.61 -19.21 -18.33
CA ASN A 18 -10.29 -18.76 -18.78
C ASN A 18 -10.20 -17.21 -18.82
N TYR A 19 -11.29 -16.56 -19.21
CA TYR A 19 -11.39 -15.11 -19.22
C TYR A 19 -11.37 -14.53 -17.80
N THR A 20 -12.18 -15.10 -16.91
CA THR A 20 -12.26 -14.68 -15.49
C THR A 20 -10.91 -14.87 -14.79
N ARG A 21 -10.21 -15.97 -15.06
CA ARG A 21 -8.86 -16.21 -14.55
C ARG A 21 -7.86 -15.15 -15.00
N PHE A 22 -7.83 -14.83 -16.30
CA PHE A 22 -6.95 -13.78 -16.83
C PHE A 22 -7.20 -12.43 -16.15
N PHE A 23 -8.48 -12.07 -15.95
CA PHE A 23 -8.86 -10.84 -15.28
C PHE A 23 -8.42 -10.80 -13.81
N PHE A 24 -8.53 -11.91 -13.07
CA PHE A 24 -8.02 -11.98 -11.70
C PHE A 24 -6.50 -11.89 -11.62
N LEU A 25 -5.77 -12.54 -12.53
CA LEU A 25 -4.32 -12.42 -12.60
C LEU A 25 -3.88 -10.97 -12.80
N GLN A 26 -4.54 -10.24 -13.71
CA GLN A 26 -4.25 -8.84 -13.93
C GLN A 26 -4.52 -8.00 -12.67
N GLN A 27 -5.67 -8.19 -12.02
CA GLN A 27 -6.00 -7.48 -10.78
C GLN A 27 -5.00 -7.77 -9.65
N VAL A 28 -4.56 -9.03 -9.50
CA VAL A 28 -3.55 -9.40 -8.49
C VAL A 28 -2.23 -8.71 -8.78
N ALA A 29 -1.79 -8.70 -10.04
CA ALA A 29 -0.56 -8.03 -10.44
C ALA A 29 -0.61 -6.51 -10.17
N GLU A 30 -1.73 -5.86 -10.53
CA GLU A 30 -1.94 -4.43 -10.29
C GLU A 30 -2.00 -4.10 -8.79
N ALA A 31 -2.72 -4.92 -8.01
CA ALA A 31 -2.82 -4.76 -6.56
C ALA A 31 -1.46 -4.88 -5.87
N LYS A 32 -0.66 -5.91 -6.23
CA LYS A 32 0.72 -6.08 -5.72
C LYS A 32 1.62 -4.91 -6.08
N ALA A 33 1.53 -4.41 -7.31
CA ALA A 33 2.29 -3.23 -7.73
C ALA A 33 1.90 -1.98 -6.92
N PHE A 34 0.60 -1.78 -6.67
CA PHE A 34 0.11 -0.68 -5.85
C PHE A 34 0.56 -0.78 -4.39
N ALA A 35 0.46 -1.97 -3.77
CA ALA A 35 0.95 -2.21 -2.41
C ALA A 35 2.45 -1.90 -2.26
N LYS A 36 3.26 -2.22 -3.28
CA LYS A 36 4.68 -1.86 -3.31
C LYS A 36 4.89 -0.34 -3.24
N ILE A 37 4.16 0.44 -4.05
CA ILE A 37 4.23 1.91 -4.02
C ILE A 37 3.84 2.45 -2.64
N LEU A 38 2.78 1.92 -2.04
CA LEU A 38 2.36 2.32 -0.69
C LEU A 38 3.42 1.99 0.37
N SER A 39 4.08 0.84 0.24
CA SER A 39 5.17 0.44 1.14
C SER A 39 6.36 1.40 1.05
N GLU A 40 6.72 1.84 -0.15
CA GLU A 40 7.76 2.87 -0.35
C GLU A 40 7.35 4.20 0.31
N LYS A 41 6.08 4.61 0.19
CA LYS A 41 5.57 5.80 0.89
C LYS A 41 5.56 5.65 2.41
N ALA A 42 5.23 4.47 2.93
CA ALA A 42 5.29 4.17 4.35
C ALA A 42 6.73 4.27 4.88
N ASN A 43 7.72 3.79 4.12
CA ASN A 43 9.13 3.94 4.47
C ASN A 43 9.56 5.41 4.50
N ASN A 44 9.17 6.21 3.51
CA ASN A 44 9.45 7.66 3.52
C ASN A 44 8.85 8.36 4.75
N ALA A 45 7.63 7.98 5.16
CA ALA A 45 6.99 8.51 6.36
C ALA A 45 7.78 8.11 7.63
N ARG A 46 8.23 6.85 7.74
CA ARG A 46 9.08 6.38 8.85
C ARG A 46 10.38 7.19 8.95
N ASP A 47 11.06 7.41 7.83
CA ASP A 47 12.30 8.19 7.78
C ASP A 47 12.07 9.64 8.22
N TYR A 48 10.95 10.23 7.81
CA TYR A 48 10.60 11.59 8.21
C TYR A 48 10.23 11.68 9.70
N ILE A 49 9.45 10.73 10.22
CA ILE A 49 9.15 10.60 11.66
C ILE A 49 10.43 10.48 12.48
N ALA A 50 11.41 9.69 12.03
CA ALA A 50 12.70 9.54 12.70
C ALA A 50 13.45 10.87 12.76
N LYS A 51 13.45 11.65 11.68
CA LYS A 51 14.05 13.00 11.64
C LYS A 51 13.36 13.95 12.62
N LEU A 52 12.03 13.98 12.62
CA LEU A 52 11.25 14.79 13.58
C LEU A 52 11.57 14.40 15.02
N HIS A 53 11.65 13.09 15.31
CA HIS A 53 11.99 12.61 16.64
C HIS A 53 13.38 13.07 17.10
N VAL A 54 14.39 13.00 16.23
CA VAL A 54 15.74 13.51 16.53
C VAL A 54 15.72 15.00 16.80
N MET A 55 14.97 15.79 16.03
CA MET A 55 14.84 17.23 16.25
C MET A 55 14.18 17.55 17.59
N ILE A 56 13.07 16.88 17.90
CA ILE A 56 12.37 17.00 19.19
C ILE A 56 13.34 16.72 20.35
N CYS A 57 14.05 15.58 20.32
CA CYS A 57 14.99 15.23 21.39
C CYS A 57 16.14 16.25 21.53
N LYS A 58 16.64 16.79 20.42
CA LYS A 58 17.66 17.85 20.47
C LYS A 58 17.14 19.12 21.12
N MET A 59 15.92 19.54 20.79
CA MET A 59 15.32 20.73 21.39
C MET A 59 14.99 20.52 22.87
N GLU A 60 14.50 19.35 23.25
CA GLU A 60 14.24 18.99 24.66
C GLU A 60 15.53 18.93 25.51
N ALA A 61 16.68 18.65 24.88
CA ALA A 61 17.99 18.61 25.55
C ALA A 61 18.71 19.96 25.60
N MET A 62 18.25 20.96 24.85
CA MET A 62 18.82 22.31 24.91
C MET A 62 18.34 22.99 26.20
N ASP A 63 19.25 23.24 27.12
CA ASP A 63 19.05 23.99 28.39
C ASP A 63 18.90 25.51 28.15
N ASP A 64 18.39 25.89 26.98
CA ASP A 64 18.16 27.28 26.61
C ASP A 64 16.73 27.63 27.00
N SER A 65 16.55 28.62 27.87
CA SER A 65 15.24 29.14 28.30
C SER A 65 14.43 29.78 27.16
N LEU A 66 14.94 29.73 25.94
CA LEU A 66 14.40 30.26 24.69
C LEU A 66 14.01 29.16 23.69
N VAL A 67 14.05 27.87 24.06
CA VAL A 67 13.35 26.85 23.26
C VAL A 67 11.90 27.31 23.17
N ASP A 68 11.53 27.79 21.99
CA ASP A 68 10.19 28.27 21.73
C ASP A 68 9.27 27.04 21.85
N PHE A 69 8.57 26.95 22.98
CA PHE A 69 7.63 25.88 23.28
C PHE A 69 6.66 25.68 22.11
N VAL A 70 6.33 26.76 21.38
CA VAL A 70 5.50 26.72 20.18
C VAL A 70 6.13 25.85 19.09
N ILE A 71 7.44 25.99 18.82
CA ILE A 71 8.13 25.19 17.79
C ILE A 71 8.17 23.71 18.20
N LEU A 72 8.44 23.43 19.48
CA LEU A 72 8.47 22.06 20.00
C LEU A 72 7.09 21.39 19.87
N ASP A 73 6.03 22.11 20.21
CA ASP A 73 4.65 21.62 20.08
C ASP A 73 4.29 21.39 18.61
N CYS A 74 4.64 22.32 17.70
CA CYS A 74 4.45 22.11 16.26
C CYS A 74 5.18 20.86 15.74
N LEU A 75 6.40 20.57 16.21
CA LEU A 75 7.12 19.36 15.82
C LEU A 75 6.43 18.09 16.32
N LYS A 76 5.87 18.12 17.54
CA LYS A 76 5.11 17.00 18.12
C LYS A 76 3.83 16.75 17.33
N GLU A 77 3.10 17.80 16.97
CA GLU A 77 1.90 17.72 16.11
C GLU A 77 2.24 17.16 14.73
N TYR A 78 3.32 17.63 14.08
CA TYR A 78 3.74 17.07 12.80
C TYR A 78 4.13 15.61 12.90
N LYS A 79 4.83 15.22 13.97
CA LYS A 79 5.16 13.81 14.20
C LYS A 79 3.89 12.97 14.36
N GLU A 80 2.88 13.46 15.06
CA GLU A 80 1.59 12.77 15.20
C GLU A 80 0.86 12.63 13.85
N LEU A 81 0.80 13.71 13.07
CA LEU A 81 0.20 13.68 11.73
C LEU A 81 0.86 12.64 10.82
N GLU A 82 2.19 12.56 10.83
CA GLU A 82 2.92 11.58 10.03
C GLU A 82 2.72 10.14 10.54
N ASN A 83 2.60 9.93 11.85
CA ASN A 83 2.21 8.63 12.39
C ASN A 83 0.81 8.20 11.93
N ASN A 84 -0.15 9.14 11.89
CA ASN A 84 -1.49 8.87 11.40
C ASN A 84 -1.49 8.48 9.91
N LYS A 85 -0.70 9.18 9.08
CA LYS A 85 -0.49 8.81 7.67
C LYS A 85 0.14 7.43 7.53
N LEU A 86 1.16 7.13 8.32
CA LEU A 86 1.84 5.82 8.31
C LEU A 86 0.88 4.69 8.69
N LYS A 87 0.02 4.92 9.70
CA LYS A 87 -1.03 3.97 10.08
C LYS A 87 -2.00 3.73 8.94
N ALA A 88 -2.55 4.78 8.33
CA ALA A 88 -3.47 4.66 7.20
C ALA A 88 -2.85 3.91 6.00
N LEU A 89 -1.57 4.18 5.69
CA LEU A 89 -0.84 3.44 4.66
C LEU A 89 -0.70 1.95 5.01
N SER A 90 -0.38 1.64 6.25
CA SER A 90 -0.22 0.25 6.72
C SER A 90 -1.54 -0.51 6.67
N ASP A 91 -2.63 0.11 7.10
CA ASP A 91 -3.98 -0.46 7.05
C ASP A 91 -4.42 -0.73 5.60
N LEU A 92 -4.10 0.19 4.68
CA LEU A 92 -4.41 0.02 3.26
C LEU A 92 -3.58 -1.09 2.60
N ILE A 93 -2.29 -1.22 2.95
CA ILE A 93 -1.45 -2.32 2.48
C ILE A 93 -2.04 -3.67 2.94
N ALA A 94 -2.40 -3.79 4.22
CA ALA A 94 -3.00 -5.01 4.75
C ALA A 94 -4.30 -5.40 4.02
N GLN A 95 -5.17 -4.42 3.76
CA GLN A 95 -6.40 -4.66 2.98
C GLN A 95 -6.12 -5.13 1.55
N ILE A 96 -5.10 -4.57 0.90
CA ILE A 96 -4.70 -4.99 -0.44
C ILE A 96 -4.16 -6.42 -0.43
N GLU A 97 -3.32 -6.77 0.55
CA GLU A 97 -2.76 -8.12 0.72
C GLU A 97 -3.87 -9.16 0.96
N GLU A 98 -4.83 -8.86 1.84
CA GLU A 98 -6.00 -9.72 2.05
C GLU A 98 -6.82 -9.90 0.76
N ALA A 99 -7.08 -8.80 0.04
CA ALA A 99 -7.83 -8.84 -1.21
C ALA A 99 -7.08 -9.57 -2.33
N VAL A 100 -5.74 -9.60 -2.29
CA VAL A 100 -4.88 -10.39 -3.18
C VAL A 100 -5.01 -11.87 -2.83
N HIS A 101 -4.85 -12.23 -1.56
CA HIS A 101 -4.96 -13.63 -1.10
C HIS A 101 -6.34 -14.23 -1.43
N LEU A 102 -7.42 -13.45 -1.26
CA LEU A 102 -8.76 -13.89 -1.65
C LEU A 102 -8.88 -14.17 -3.15
N LYS A 103 -8.27 -13.32 -4.00
CA LYS A 103 -8.31 -13.51 -5.46
C LYS A 103 -7.46 -14.70 -5.88
N GLU A 104 -6.30 -14.90 -5.27
CA GLU A 104 -5.43 -16.06 -5.48
C GLU A 104 -6.17 -17.36 -5.15
N GLY A 105 -6.79 -17.47 -3.98
CA GLY A 105 -7.57 -18.65 -3.62
C GLY A 105 -8.76 -18.93 -4.55
N ARG A 106 -9.40 -17.87 -5.10
CA ARG A 106 -10.46 -18.05 -6.12
C ARG A 106 -9.92 -18.57 -7.45
N MET A 107 -8.71 -18.16 -7.85
CA MET A 107 -8.08 -18.68 -9.07
C MET A 107 -7.72 -20.16 -8.91
N ASP A 108 -7.26 -20.58 -7.73
CA ASP A 108 -6.95 -21.99 -7.47
C ASP A 108 -8.20 -22.88 -7.65
N VAL A 109 -9.37 -22.42 -7.18
CA VAL A 109 -10.65 -23.12 -7.40
C VAL A 109 -11.01 -23.20 -8.89
N MET A 110 -10.82 -22.10 -9.64
CA MET A 110 -11.08 -22.09 -11.09
C MET A 110 -10.15 -23.02 -11.86
N ASP A 111 -8.89 -23.14 -11.42
CA ASP A 111 -7.91 -24.04 -12.04
C ASP A 111 -8.31 -25.51 -11.84
N LEU A 112 -8.93 -25.86 -10.71
CA LEU A 112 -9.52 -27.19 -10.50
C LEU A 112 -10.71 -27.45 -11.44
N GLU A 113 -11.57 -26.45 -11.68
CA GLU A 113 -12.74 -26.58 -12.56
C GLU A 113 -12.40 -26.62 -14.06
N ILE A 114 -11.30 -25.99 -14.49
CA ILE A 114 -10.85 -25.99 -15.90
C ILE A 114 -10.26 -27.35 -16.32
N HIS A 115 -9.79 -28.15 -15.36
CA HIS A 115 -9.14 -29.44 -15.60
C HIS A 115 -10.06 -30.67 -15.49
N TYR A 116 -11.37 -30.47 -15.24
CA TYR A 116 -12.44 -31.47 -15.37
C TYR A 116 -13.24 -31.27 -16.67
#